data_AF-A0A9Q3CTA9-F1
#
_entry.id   AF-A0A9Q3CTA9-F1
#
_cell.length_a   1.000
_cell.length_b   1.000
_cell.length_c   1.000
_cell.angle_alpha   90.00
_cell.angle_beta   90.00
_cell.angle_gamma   90.00
#
_symmetry.space_group_name_H-M   'P 1'
#
loop_
_entity.id
_entity.type
_entity.pdbx_description
1 polymer ?
#
loop_
_entity_poly.entity_id
_entity_poly.type
_entity_poly.pdbx_seq_one_letter_code
_entity_poly.pdbx_strand_id
1 'polypeptide(L)'
;MLICLTLPPSERLKPENVYVSGIIHGLKEPTALQLNYILMPLIKELKELWQGYHFSPTSTGPSGSFICVAVLTSIVDVVAMRKLTGFISHSGNHFCNFCTIQNAQIEEIGPQFYYTRSYQNHHSTIAKWLQASPQKETSNFL
;
A
#
# COMPACT_ATOMS: atom_id res chain seq x y z
N MET A 1 2.82 -10.45 4.28
CA MET A 1 1.91 -11.23 5.15
C MET A 1 0.49 -10.72 4.94
N LEU A 2 -0.47 -11.62 4.74
CA LEU A 2 -1.89 -11.30 4.57
C LEU A 2 -2.69 -12.03 5.66
N ILE A 3 -3.74 -11.36 6.14
CA ILE A 3 -4.61 -11.83 7.22
C ILE A 3 -6.06 -11.75 6.72
N CYS A 4 -6.83 -12.82 6.89
CA CYS A 4 -8.23 -12.84 6.53
C CYS A 4 -9.08 -12.14 7.60
N LEU A 5 -9.63 -10.97 7.28
CA LEU A 5 -10.41 -10.17 8.22
C LEU A 5 -11.83 -10.71 8.48
N THR A 6 -12.31 -11.61 7.62
CA THR A 6 -13.59 -12.33 7.79
C THR A 6 -13.56 -13.31 8.95
N LEU A 7 -12.37 -13.73 9.41
CA LEU A 7 -12.23 -14.59 10.58
C LEU A 7 -12.45 -13.82 11.89
N PRO A 8 -12.92 -14.49 12.96
CA PRO A 8 -12.99 -13.91 14.30
C PRO A 8 -11.62 -13.40 14.78
N PRO A 9 -11.55 -12.33 15.59
CA PRO A 9 -10.28 -11.75 16.03
C PRO A 9 -9.28 -12.75 16.66
N SER A 10 -9.78 -13.75 17.40
CA SER A 10 -8.95 -14.80 18.02
C SER A 10 -8.28 -15.75 17.03
N GLU A 11 -8.79 -15.82 15.80
CA GLU A 11 -8.36 -16.77 14.77
C GLU A 11 -7.38 -16.15 13.77
N ARG A 12 -7.43 -14.83 13.59
CA ARG A 12 -6.74 -14.10 12.50
C ARG A 12 -5.22 -14.28 12.46
N LEU A 13 -4.59 -14.36 13.64
CA LEU A 13 -3.12 -14.42 13.76
C LEU A 13 -2.60 -15.82 14.07
N LYS A 14 -3.46 -16.84 14.05
CA LYS A 14 -2.99 -18.21 14.17
C LYS A 14 -2.13 -18.57 12.95
N PRO A 15 -1.02 -19.31 13.11
CA PRO A 15 -0.11 -19.62 12.01
C PRO A 15 -0.81 -20.20 10.77
N GLU A 16 -1.84 -21.02 10.96
CA GLU A 16 -2.64 -21.64 9.89
C GLU A 16 -3.52 -20.66 9.10
N ASN A 17 -3.81 -19.47 9.65
CA ASN A 17 -4.65 -18.44 9.04
C ASN A 17 -3.87 -17.25 8.49
N VAL A 18 -2.53 -17.30 8.58
CA VAL A 18 -1.62 -16.26 8.13
C VAL A 18 -0.97 -16.69 6.81
N TYR A 19 -1.15 -15.89 5.77
CA TYR A 19 -0.55 -16.16 4.46
C TYR A 19 0.71 -15.32 4.23
N VAL A 20 1.86 -15.98 4.07
CA VAL A 20 3.13 -15.32 3.76
C VAL A 20 3.32 -15.27 2.25
N SER A 21 2.95 -14.14 1.65
CA SER A 21 3.04 -13.90 0.21
C SER A 21 4.47 -13.72 -0.34
N GLY A 22 5.45 -13.51 0.53
CA GLY A 22 6.84 -13.29 0.11
C GLY A 22 7.76 -12.96 1.28
N ILE A 23 9.04 -13.26 1.08
CA ILE A 23 10.12 -12.98 2.04
C ILE A 23 11.21 -12.23 1.27
N ILE A 24 11.50 -11.02 1.71
CA ILE A 24 12.53 -10.17 1.10
C ILE A 24 13.87 -10.53 1.77
N HIS A 25 14.71 -11.23 1.01
CA HIS A 25 16.05 -11.62 1.47
C HIS A 25 17.04 -10.52 1.11
N GLY A 26 17.82 -10.04 2.08
CA GLY A 26 18.87 -9.06 1.85
C GLY A 26 19.37 -8.42 3.13
N LEU A 27 20.67 -8.06 3.15
CA LEU A 27 21.26 -7.30 4.26
C LEU A 27 20.84 -5.83 4.26
N LYS A 28 20.25 -5.34 3.16
CA LYS A 28 19.84 -3.96 2.98
C LYS A 28 18.37 -3.89 2.58
N GLU A 29 17.74 -2.80 2.97
CA GLU A 29 16.36 -2.49 2.62
C GLU A 29 16.19 -2.34 1.09
N PRO A 30 15.15 -2.91 0.48
CA PRO A 30 14.92 -2.79 -0.96
C PRO A 30 14.64 -1.33 -1.36
N THR A 31 15.04 -0.95 -2.57
CA THR A 31 14.60 0.30 -3.18
C THR A 31 13.10 0.24 -3.52
N ALA A 32 12.46 1.39 -3.75
CA ALA A 32 11.04 1.41 -4.16
C ALA A 32 10.80 0.62 -5.46
N LEU A 33 11.74 0.69 -6.41
CA LEU A 33 11.67 -0.07 -7.65
C LEU A 33 11.79 -1.59 -7.41
N GLN A 34 12.72 -2.02 -6.56
CA GLN A 34 12.86 -3.43 -6.19
C GLN A 34 11.62 -3.95 -5.46
N LEU A 35 11.07 -3.15 -4.53
CA LEU A 35 9.84 -3.50 -3.83
C LEU A 35 8.68 -3.69 -4.81
N ASN A 36 8.54 -2.83 -5.81
CA ASN A 36 7.52 -2.99 -6.85
C ASN A 36 7.65 -4.32 -7.60
N TYR A 37 8.86 -4.72 -7.99
CA TYR A 37 9.07 -6.01 -8.66
C TYR A 37 8.69 -7.20 -7.77
N ILE A 38 9.00 -7.13 -6.47
CA ILE A 38 8.67 -8.18 -5.51
C ILE A 38 7.16 -8.28 -5.30
N LEU A 39 6.45 -7.15 -5.23
CA LEU A 39 5.01 -7.11 -4.98
C LEU A 39 4.17 -7.35 -6.23
N MET A 40 4.72 -7.17 -7.44
CA MET A 40 3.97 -7.24 -8.69
C MET A 40 3.19 -8.55 -8.90
N PRO A 41 3.74 -9.75 -8.61
CA PRO A 41 3.00 -11.00 -8.72
C PRO A 41 1.78 -11.02 -7.79
N LEU A 42 1.97 -10.65 -6.53
CA LEU A 42 0.90 -10.58 -5.54
C LEU A 42 -0.19 -9.58 -5.96
N ILE A 43 0.19 -8.39 -6.43
CA ILE A 43 -0.77 -7.38 -6.89
C ILE A 43 -1.58 -7.90 -8.08
N LYS A 44 -0.98 -8.68 -8.98
CA LYS A 44 -1.69 -9.29 -10.11
C LYS A 44 -2.76 -10.27 -9.62
N GLU A 45 -2.40 -11.18 -8.72
CA GLU A 45 -3.34 -12.15 -8.14
C GLU A 45 -4.47 -11.45 -7.39
N LEU A 46 -4.17 -10.43 -6.59
CA LEU A 46 -5.18 -9.64 -5.87
C LEU A 46 -6.14 -8.92 -6.82
N LYS A 47 -5.67 -8.44 -7.98
CA LYS A 47 -6.54 -7.83 -9.00
C LYS A 47 -7.49 -8.84 -9.63
N GLU A 48 -7.03 -10.08 -9.85
CA GLU A 48 -7.88 -11.17 -10.34
C GLU A 48 -8.94 -11.54 -9.28
N LEU A 49 -8.51 -11.70 -8.02
CA LEU A 49 -9.42 -12.00 -6.90
C LEU A 49 -10.40 -10.86 -6.59
N TRP A 50 -10.08 -9.62 -6.94
CA TRP A 50 -11.01 -8.49 -6.82
C TRP A 50 -12.17 -8.59 -7.82
N GLN A 51 -11.92 -9.08 -9.05
CA GLN A 51 -12.99 -9.35 -10.03
C GLN A 51 -13.83 -10.56 -9.63
N GLY A 52 -13.25 -11.43 -8.81
CA GLY A 52 -13.87 -12.63 -8.26
C GLY A 52 -13.34 -13.90 -8.90
N TYR A 53 -13.29 -14.97 -8.11
CA TYR A 53 -12.72 -16.25 -8.51
C TYR A 53 -13.62 -17.40 -8.08
N HIS A 54 -13.85 -18.34 -9.00
CA HIS A 54 -14.64 -19.54 -8.74
C HIS A 54 -13.72 -20.71 -8.38
N PHE A 55 -13.72 -21.09 -7.12
CA PHE A 55 -13.04 -22.30 -6.64
C PHE A 55 -13.77 -23.54 -7.15
N SER A 56 -12.98 -24.54 -7.55
CA SER A 56 -13.49 -25.86 -7.92
C SER A 56 -14.25 -26.49 -6.75
N PRO A 57 -15.22 -27.38 -7.03
CA PRO A 57 -15.88 -28.18 -6.02
C PRO A 57 -14.90 -28.83 -5.04
N THR A 58 -15.23 -28.73 -3.75
CA THR A 58 -14.51 -29.42 -2.67
C THR A 58 -15.44 -30.43 -2.01
N SER A 59 -14.90 -31.34 -1.18
CA SER A 59 -15.72 -32.31 -0.44
C SER A 59 -16.78 -31.65 0.46
N THR A 60 -16.55 -30.40 0.89
CA THR A 60 -17.48 -29.63 1.72
C THR A 60 -18.32 -28.63 0.93
N GLY A 61 -18.03 -28.45 -0.36
CA GLY A 61 -18.73 -27.52 -1.26
C GLY A 61 -18.80 -28.09 -2.68
N PRO A 62 -19.72 -29.03 -2.96
CA PRO A 62 -19.79 -29.74 -4.25
C PRO A 62 -20.17 -28.85 -5.45
N SER A 63 -20.68 -27.64 -5.21
CA SER A 63 -20.94 -26.64 -6.26
C SER A 63 -19.75 -25.71 -6.51
N GLY A 64 -18.64 -25.87 -5.79
CA GLY A 64 -17.56 -24.90 -5.75
C GLY A 64 -17.93 -23.68 -4.89
N SER A 65 -17.13 -22.62 -4.97
CA SER A 65 -17.38 -21.39 -4.23
C SER A 65 -16.85 -20.18 -4.99
N PHE A 66 -17.68 -19.16 -5.16
CA PHE A 66 -17.26 -17.88 -5.72
C PHE A 66 -16.88 -16.94 -4.58
N ILE A 67 -15.69 -16.35 -4.64
CA ILE A 67 -15.25 -15.33 -3.68
C ILE A 67 -14.69 -14.10 -4.39
N CYS A 68 -14.78 -12.96 -3.72
CA CYS A 68 -14.02 -11.76 -4.05
C CYS A 68 -13.11 -11.41 -2.86
N VAL A 69 -11.90 -10.94 -3.14
CA VAL A 69 -10.93 -10.52 -2.11
C VAL A 69 -10.64 -9.04 -2.23
N ALA A 70 -10.62 -8.35 -1.10
CA ALA A 70 -10.27 -6.94 -0.98
C ALA A 70 -9.15 -6.77 0.05
N VAL A 71 -8.15 -5.94 -0.29
CA VAL A 71 -7.12 -5.51 0.67
C VAL A 71 -7.58 -4.20 1.32
N LEU A 72 -7.83 -4.23 2.62
CA LEU A 72 -8.34 -3.07 3.34
C LEU A 72 -7.23 -2.16 3.88
N THR A 73 -6.12 -2.74 4.34
CA THR A 73 -5.04 -1.97 4.98
C THR A 73 -3.69 -2.67 4.85
N SER A 74 -2.63 -1.87 4.95
CA SER A 74 -1.25 -2.34 5.03
C SER A 74 -0.67 -1.96 6.39
N ILE A 75 -0.22 -2.94 7.16
CA ILE A 75 0.47 -2.73 8.44
C ILE A 75 1.96 -2.80 8.18
N VAL A 76 2.58 -1.63 8.08
CA VAL A 76 4.01 -1.46 7.79
C VAL A 76 4.54 -0.26 8.57
N ASP A 77 5.85 -0.20 8.80
CA ASP A 77 6.47 0.99 9.36
C ASP A 77 6.40 2.19 8.39
N VAL A 78 6.80 3.36 8.86
CA VAL A 78 6.72 4.61 8.10
C VAL A 78 7.59 4.60 6.83
N VAL A 79 8.73 3.92 6.85
CA VAL A 79 9.67 3.89 5.71
C VAL A 79 9.12 2.98 4.61
N ALA A 80 8.69 1.78 4.99
CA ALA A 80 8.06 0.82 4.10
C ALA A 80 6.74 1.36 3.53
N MET A 81 5.92 2.04 4.34
CA MET A 81 4.68 2.68 3.87
C MET A 81 4.96 3.63 2.70
N ARG A 82 5.97 4.50 2.81
CA ARG A 82 6.29 5.49 1.77
C ARG A 82 6.70 4.84 0.46
N LYS A 83 7.50 3.77 0.52
CA LYS A 83 7.89 3.01 -0.67
C LYS A 83 6.68 2.33 -1.31
N LEU A 84 5.77 1.82 -0.48
CA LEU A 84 4.53 1.18 -0.93
C LEU A 84 3.56 2.17 -1.57
N THR A 85 3.43 3.38 -1.02
CA THR A 85 2.43 4.38 -1.45
C THR A 85 2.99 5.43 -2.42
N GLY A 86 4.30 5.46 -2.64
CA GLY A 86 4.97 6.44 -3.50
C GLY A 86 5.11 7.83 -2.89
N PHE A 87 5.14 7.95 -1.56
CA PHE A 87 5.41 9.23 -0.88
C PHE A 87 6.93 9.47 -0.72
N ILE A 88 7.31 10.75 -0.59
CA ILE A 88 8.72 11.15 -0.36
C ILE A 88 9.23 10.65 1.00
N SER A 89 10.55 10.65 1.22
CA SER A 89 11.17 10.24 2.50
C SER A 89 10.74 11.11 3.68
N HIS A 90 11.02 10.65 4.90
CA HIS A 90 10.78 11.42 6.13
C HIS A 90 11.57 12.75 6.18
N SER A 91 12.66 12.83 5.42
CA SER A 91 13.48 14.04 5.26
C SER A 91 13.00 14.98 4.14
N GLY A 92 11.95 14.61 3.41
CA GLY A 92 11.37 15.44 2.35
C GLY A 92 10.61 16.65 2.88
N ASN A 93 10.29 17.60 2.00
CA ASN A 93 9.51 18.78 2.39
C ASN A 93 8.11 18.38 2.86
N HIS A 94 7.38 17.55 2.11
CA HIS A 94 6.10 17.02 2.55
C HIS A 94 6.23 15.61 3.12
N PHE A 95 6.78 15.52 4.31
CA PHE A 95 7.04 14.25 4.95
C PHE A 95 5.76 13.54 5.44
N CYS A 96 4.60 14.18 5.63
CA CYS A 96 3.44 13.45 6.16
C CYS A 96 2.68 12.64 5.08
N ASN A 97 2.35 11.38 5.37
CA ASN A 97 1.50 10.54 4.49
C ASN A 97 0.02 10.95 4.53
N PHE A 98 -0.40 11.62 5.60
CA PHE A 98 -1.81 11.94 5.85
C PHE A 98 -2.17 13.40 5.56
N CYS A 99 -1.18 14.30 5.60
CA CYS A 99 -1.41 15.72 5.36
C CYS A 99 -0.30 16.35 4.51
N THR A 100 -0.53 17.59 4.11
CA THR A 100 0.38 18.39 3.26
C THR A 100 1.28 19.32 4.08
N ILE A 101 1.48 19.07 5.37
CA ILE A 101 2.36 19.90 6.20
C ILE A 101 3.79 19.85 5.65
N GLN A 102 4.45 20.99 5.63
CA GLN A 102 5.84 21.11 5.21
C GLN A 102 6.78 20.94 6.40
N ASN A 103 7.99 20.46 6.15
CA ASN A 103 9.02 20.29 7.18
C ASN A 103 9.32 21.61 7.91
N ALA A 104 9.37 22.72 7.16
CA ALA A 104 9.53 24.06 7.71
C ALA A 104 8.40 24.49 8.68
N GLN A 105 7.26 23.80 8.66
CA GLN A 105 6.07 24.09 9.46
C GLN A 105 5.75 22.95 10.43
N ILE A 106 6.72 22.08 10.73
CA ILE A 106 6.48 20.87 11.56
C ILE A 106 5.96 21.19 12.97
N GLU A 107 6.30 22.37 13.49
CA GLU A 107 5.87 22.86 14.81
C GLU A 107 4.44 23.44 14.79
N GLU A 108 3.84 23.64 13.62
CA GLU A 108 2.53 24.24 13.48
C GLU A 108 1.41 23.23 13.79
N ILE A 109 0.61 23.53 14.82
CA ILE A 109 -0.45 22.64 15.31
C ILE A 109 -1.82 23.19 14.88
N GLY A 110 -2.50 22.45 14.01
CA GLY A 110 -3.91 22.68 13.69
C GLY A 110 -4.23 22.54 12.20
N PRO A 111 -5.51 22.32 11.87
CA PRO A 111 -5.96 22.07 10.49
C PRO A 111 -5.83 23.29 9.56
N GLN A 112 -5.56 24.48 10.09
CA GLN A 112 -5.30 25.69 9.30
C GLN A 112 -3.95 25.67 8.56
N PHE A 113 -3.02 24.81 8.98
CA PHE A 113 -1.65 24.77 8.44
C PHE A 113 -1.44 23.67 7.39
N TYR A 114 -2.40 22.75 7.23
CA TYR A 114 -2.29 21.64 6.30
C TYR A 114 -3.65 21.18 5.80
N TYR A 115 -3.66 20.50 4.65
CA TYR A 115 -4.83 19.79 4.17
C TYR A 115 -4.63 18.28 4.33
N THR A 116 -5.71 17.55 4.60
CA THR A 116 -5.68 16.08 4.59
C THR A 116 -5.51 15.60 3.15
N ARG A 117 -4.63 14.61 2.95
CA ARG A 117 -4.44 13.96 1.66
C ARG A 117 -5.61 13.03 1.38
N SER A 118 -6.22 13.16 0.22
CA SER A 118 -7.21 12.21 -0.29
C SER A 118 -6.58 11.33 -1.36
N TYR A 119 -7.17 10.15 -1.57
CA TYR A 119 -6.77 9.25 -2.66
C TYR A 119 -6.84 9.95 -4.03
N GLN A 120 -7.91 10.73 -4.27
CA GLN A 120 -8.11 11.45 -5.52
C GLN A 120 -7.01 12.48 -5.75
N ASN A 121 -6.66 13.26 -4.72
CA ASN A 121 -5.60 14.25 -4.80
C ASN A 121 -4.26 13.57 -5.06
N HIS A 122 -3.93 12.51 -4.31
CA HIS A 122 -2.71 11.74 -4.49
C HIS A 122 -2.58 11.17 -5.91
N HIS A 123 -3.65 10.55 -6.41
CA HIS A 123 -3.67 10.01 -7.77
C HIS A 123 -3.51 11.10 -8.83
N SER A 124 -4.13 12.26 -8.64
CA SER A 124 -3.96 13.41 -9.54
C SER A 124 -2.53 13.93 -9.55
N THR A 125 -1.87 13.96 -8.40
CA THR A 125 -0.47 14.37 -8.24
C THR A 125 0.46 13.38 -8.94
N ILE A 126 0.25 12.08 -8.75
CA ILE A 126 1.03 11.04 -9.46
C ILE A 126 0.86 11.16 -10.97
N ALA A 127 -0.35 11.39 -11.46
CA ALA A 127 -0.60 11.57 -12.89
C ALA A 127 0.17 12.77 -13.46
N LYS A 128 0.17 13.90 -12.75
CA LYS A 128 0.98 15.08 -13.12
C LYS A 128 2.48 14.77 -13.09
N TRP A 129 2.94 14.06 -12.05
CA TRP A 129 4.34 13.65 -11.93
C TRP A 129 4.78 12.75 -13.09
N LEU A 130 3.95 11.80 -13.51
CA LEU A 130 4.22 10.92 -14.66
C LEU A 130 4.28 11.68 -15.99
N GLN A 131 3.57 12.80 -16.10
CA GLN A 131 3.54 13.65 -17.30
C GLN A 131 4.67 14.69 -17.30
N ALA A 132 5.28 14.99 -16.16
CA ALA A 132 6.36 15.94 -16.06
C ALA A 132 7.66 15.38 -16.67
N SER A 133 8.37 16.21 -17.44
CA SER A 133 9.66 15.84 -18.03
C SER A 133 10.75 15.70 -16.96
N PRO A 134 11.79 14.86 -17.18
CA PRO A 134 12.77 14.55 -16.14
C PRO A 134 13.78 15.68 -15.94
N GLN A 135 13.42 16.74 -15.19
CA GLN A 135 14.38 17.71 -14.67
C GLN A 135 13.80 18.55 -13.51
N LYS A 136 14.34 18.34 -12.29
CA LYS A 136 14.28 19.18 -11.07
C LYS A 136 12.93 19.65 -10.49
N GLU A 137 11.83 19.68 -11.24
CA GLU A 137 10.52 20.17 -10.73
C GLU A 137 9.77 19.13 -9.88
N THR A 138 10.21 17.86 -9.89
CA THR A 138 9.49 16.73 -9.30
C THR A 138 9.47 16.69 -7.77
N SER A 139 10.33 17.47 -7.09
CA SER A 139 10.40 17.51 -5.62
C SER A 139 9.29 18.32 -4.95
N ASN A 140 8.56 19.15 -5.70
CA ASN A 140 7.52 20.03 -5.14
C ASN A 140 6.11 19.41 -5.16
N PHE A 141 5.93 18.30 -5.89
CA PHE A 141 4.61 17.71 -6.10
C PHE A 141 4.23 16.68 -5.04
N LEU A 142 5.20 16.04 -4.38
CA LEU A 142 4.97 14.96 -3.41
C LEU A 142 5.25 15.38 -1.97
#